data_AF-A0A819QQF2-F1
#
_entry.id   AF-A0A819QQF2-F1
#
_cell.length_a   1.000
_cell.length_b   1.000
_cell.length_c   1.000
_cell.angle_alpha   90.00
_cell.angle_beta   90.00
_cell.angle_gamma   90.00
#
_symmetry.space_group_name_H-M   'P 1'
#
loop_
_entity.id
_entity.type
_entity.pdbx_description
1 polymer ?
#
loop_
_entity_poly.entity_id
_entity_poly.type
_entity_poly.pdbx_seq_one_letter_code
_entity_poly.pdbx_strand_id
1 'polypeptide(L)' 'VIVEPPSAVVTEAKYRVDCYPDSGASSNACASRGCTWQVASQSGYPACFIPKEKGGYGQTESAQQLSDAVTRYSL' A
#
# COMPACT_ATOMS: atom_id res chain seq x y z
N VAL A 1 -10.95 -15.32 24.57
CA VAL A 1 -10.01 -15.22 23.43
C VAL A 1 -9.81 -13.74 23.19
N ILE A 2 -8.63 -13.22 23.49
CA ILE A 2 -8.32 -11.81 23.26
C ILE A 2 -8.21 -11.67 21.74
N VAL A 3 -9.20 -11.06 21.11
CA VAL A 3 -9.13 -10.74 19.69
C VAL A 3 -8.21 -9.53 19.61
N GLU A 4 -6.92 -9.77 19.37
CA GLU A 4 -5.97 -8.69 19.14
C GLU A 4 -6.48 -7.79 18.00
N PRO A 5 -6.37 -6.45 18.15
CA PRO A 5 -6.97 -5.52 17.21
C PRO A 5 -6.43 -5.76 15.78
N PRO A 6 -7.30 -5.77 14.75
CA PRO A 6 -6.95 -6.13 13.37
C PRO A 6 -5.95 -5.20 12.66
N SER A 7 -5.36 -4.24 13.37
CA SER A 7 -4.36 -3.32 12.84
C SER A 7 -2.98 -3.97 12.64
N ALA A 8 -2.68 -5.08 13.32
CA ALA A 8 -1.39 -5.78 13.20
C ALA A 8 -1.30 -6.71 11.96
N VAL A 9 -2.40 -6.95 11.26
CA VAL A 9 -2.48 -8.02 10.24
C VAL A 9 -1.74 -7.66 8.93
N VAL A 10 -1.34 -6.40 8.72
CA VAL A 10 -0.72 -5.96 7.45
C VAL A 10 0.80 -6.23 7.41
N THR A 11 1.41 -6.70 8.51
CA THR A 11 2.79 -7.19 8.50
C THR A 11 2.92 -8.64 8.05
N GLU A 12 1.79 -9.36 7.93
CA GLU A 12 1.76 -10.75 7.44
C GLU A 12 2.28 -10.82 6.00
N ALA A 13 3.21 -11.73 5.76
CA ALA A 13 3.94 -11.82 4.50
C ALA A 13 3.02 -12.00 3.28
N LYS A 14 1.87 -12.67 3.47
CA LYS A 14 0.86 -12.94 2.43
C LYS A 14 0.09 -11.73 1.92
N TYR A 15 0.08 -10.61 2.64
CA TYR A 15 -0.58 -9.38 2.19
C TYR A 15 0.40 -8.33 1.65
N ARG A 16 1.70 -8.66 1.62
CA ARG A 16 2.73 -7.75 1.15
C ARG A 16 2.68 -7.64 -0.37
N VAL A 17 2.60 -6.40 -0.85
CA VAL A 17 2.78 -6.08 -2.26
C VAL A 17 4.24 -5.78 -2.49
N ASP A 18 4.83 -6.43 -3.50
CA ASP A 18 6.23 -6.24 -3.86
C ASP A 18 6.49 -4.79 -4.30
N CYS A 19 7.43 -4.14 -3.62
CA CYS A 19 7.87 -2.78 -3.97
C CYS A 19 9.16 -2.77 -4.81
N TYR A 20 9.73 -3.95 -5.07
CA TYR A 20 10.96 -4.11 -5.83
C TYR A 20 10.80 -5.26 -6.84
N PRO A 21 10.06 -5.04 -7.95
CA PRO A 21 9.87 -6.06 -8.97
C PRO A 21 11.13 -6.33 -9.81
N ASP A 22 12.12 -5.42 -9.77
CA ASP A 22 13.40 -5.60 -10.43
C ASP A 22 14.27 -6.67 -9.72
N SER A 23 15.29 -7.20 -10.40
CA SER A 23 16.26 -8.07 -9.73
C SER A 23 17.16 -7.29 -8.76
N GLY A 24 17.60 -7.93 -7.67
CA GLY A 24 18.61 -7.37 -6.78
C GLY A 24 18.07 -6.53 -5.62
N ALA A 25 16.87 -6.83 -5.14
CA ALA A 25 16.32 -6.21 -3.94
C ALA A 25 17.30 -6.34 -2.75
N SER A 26 17.65 -5.21 -2.14
CA SER A 26 18.47 -5.13 -0.94
C SER A 26 17.83 -4.16 0.06
N SER A 27 18.22 -4.24 1.34
CA SER A 27 17.69 -3.34 2.38
C SER A 27 17.87 -1.87 1.99
N ASN A 28 19.08 -1.48 1.55
CA ASN A 28 19.36 -0.12 1.09
C ASN A 28 18.52 0.28 -0.14
N ALA A 29 18.46 -0.58 -1.16
CA ALA A 29 17.75 -0.24 -2.40
C ALA A 29 16.21 -0.21 -2.20
N CYS A 30 15.68 -0.98 -1.25
CA CYS A 30 14.30 -0.92 -0.81
C CYS A 30 13.97 0.38 -0.08
N ALA A 31 14.82 0.76 0.88
CA ALA A 31 14.67 2.01 1.63
C ALA A 31 14.76 3.24 0.72
N SER A 32 15.62 3.21 -0.31
CA SER A 32 15.72 4.29 -1.31
C SER A 32 14.44 4.46 -2.15
N ARG A 33 13.61 3.41 -2.31
CA ARG A 33 12.27 3.51 -2.91
C ARG A 33 11.20 4.00 -1.92
N GLY A 34 11.58 4.24 -0.66
CA GLY A 34 10.67 4.65 0.40
C GLY A 34 9.81 3.53 0.99
N CYS A 35 10.16 2.27 0.69
CA CYS A 35 9.47 1.06 1.12
C CYS A 35 10.10 0.40 2.35
N THR A 36 9.46 -0.67 2.85
CA THR A 36 9.87 -1.37 4.06
C THR A 36 10.59 -2.68 3.73
N TRP A 37 11.71 -2.93 4.40
CA TRP A 37 12.47 -4.18 4.28
C TRP A 37 12.25 -5.08 5.50
N GLN A 38 11.72 -6.28 5.27
CA GLN A 38 11.63 -7.32 6.29
C GLN A 38 11.59 -8.70 5.63
N VAL A 39 12.56 -9.55 5.95
CA VAL A 39 12.58 -10.93 5.45
C VAL A 39 11.45 -11.72 6.12
N ALA A 40 10.63 -12.39 5.31
CA ALA A 40 9.59 -13.29 5.81
C ALA A 40 10.20 -14.65 6.17
N SER A 41 9.70 -15.30 7.21
CA SER A 41 10.12 -16.66 7.58
C SER A 41 9.72 -17.71 6.51
N GLN A 42 8.67 -17.40 5.74
CA GLN A 42 8.20 -18.21 4.63
C GLN A 42 8.82 -17.72 3.32
N SER A 43 9.30 -18.66 2.50
CA SER A 43 9.83 -18.36 1.16
C SER A 43 8.72 -17.94 0.19
N GLY A 44 9.07 -17.16 -0.83
CA GLY A 44 8.14 -16.71 -1.88
C GLY A 44 7.43 -15.38 -1.61
N TYR A 45 7.61 -14.78 -0.44
CA TYR A 45 7.08 -13.44 -0.14
C TYR A 45 8.15 -12.36 -0.31
N PRO A 46 7.78 -11.15 -0.77
CA PRO A 46 8.74 -10.08 -0.99
C PRO A 46 9.31 -9.60 0.34
N ALA A 47 10.65 -9.50 0.39
CA ALA A 47 11.34 -8.88 1.50
C ALA A 47 11.21 -7.35 1.47
N CYS A 48 11.09 -6.76 0.28
CA CYS A 48 10.82 -5.34 0.09
C CYS A 48 9.36 -5.12 -0.30
N PHE A 49 8.58 -4.46 0.54
CA PHE A 49 7.14 -4.31 0.32
C PHE A 49 6.64 -2.89 0.56
N ILE A 50 5.51 -2.58 -0.07
CA ILE A 50 4.84 -1.28 0.05
C ILE A 50 4.25 -1.16 1.46
N PRO A 51 4.63 -0.14 2.26
CA PRO A 51 4.02 0.09 3.56
C PRO A 51 2.57 0.58 3.40
N LYS A 52 1.70 0.15 4.31
CA LYS A 52 0.25 0.45 4.26
C LYS A 52 -0.02 1.95 4.21
N GLU A 53 0.82 2.74 4.87
CA GLU A 53 0.67 4.18 5.01
C GLU A 53 1.03 4.95 3.73
N LYS A 54 1.79 4.35 2.82
CA LYS A 54 2.28 5.03 1.60
C LYS A 54 1.74 4.44 0.29
N GLY A 55 1.02 3.32 0.36
CA GLY A 55 0.45 2.69 -0.83
C GLY A 55 -0.75 3.43 -1.39
N GLY A 56 -0.98 3.30 -2.70
CA GLY A 56 -2.19 3.77 -3.39
C GLY A 56 -2.10 5.17 -4.00
N TYR A 57 -3.25 5.68 -4.43
CA TYR A 57 -3.42 7.01 -5.03
C TYR A 57 -4.50 7.79 -4.28
N GLY A 58 -4.28 9.08 -4.06
CA GLY A 58 -5.32 9.99 -3.57
C GLY A 58 -6.24 10.42 -4.71
N GLN A 59 -7.55 10.39 -4.49
CA GLN A 59 -8.50 10.96 -5.45
C GLN A 59 -8.47 12.48 -5.31
N THR A 60 -8.21 13.18 -6.41
CA THR A 60 -8.17 14.66 -6.44
C THR A 60 -9.51 15.28 -6.80
N GLU A 61 -10.42 14.54 -7.44
CA GLU A 61 -11.76 14.99 -7.82
C GLU A 61 -12.74 13.83 -7.62
N SER A 62 -13.70 13.99 -6.71
CA SER A 62 -14.75 13.00 -6.49
C SER A 62 -15.77 13.08 -7.63
N ALA A 63 -16.21 11.94 -8.17
CA ALA A 63 -17.32 11.91 -9.14
C ALA A 63 -18.62 12.56 -8.59
N GLN A 64 -18.79 12.58 -7.27
CA GLN A 64 -19.86 13.33 -6.59
C GLN A 64 -19.74 14.86 -6.75
N GLN A 65 -18.52 15.39 -6.86
CA GLN A 65 -18.29 16.82 -7.03
C GLN A 65 -18.67 17.28 -8.44
N LEU A 66 -18.59 16.38 -9.43
CA LEU A 66 -19.08 16.60 -10.79
C LEU A 66 -20.62 16.61 -10.85
N SER A 67 -21.33 15.76 -10.08
CA SER A 67 -22.80 15.77 -10.08
C SER A 67 -23.40 17.06 -9.51
N ASP A 68 -22.78 17.62 -8.47
CA ASP A 68 -23.25 18.88 -7.86
C ASP A 68 -23.00 20.08 -8.77
N ALA A 69 -21.90 20.08 -9.53
CA ALA A 69 -21.61 21.11 -10.52
C ALA A 69 -22.57 21.03 -11.72
N VAL A 70 -22.82 19.84 -12.26
CA VAL A 70 -23.74 19.62 -13.39
C VAL A 70 -25.18 20.02 -13.04
N THR A 71 -25.63 19.73 -11.82
CA THR A 71 -26.97 20.13 -11.36
C THR A 71 -27.13 21.65 -11.25
N ARG A 72 -26.06 22.39 -10.94
CA ARG A 72 -26.10 23.86 -10.83
C ARG A 72 -26.04 24.59 -12.17
N TYR A 73 -25.40 24.03 -13.19
CA TYR A 73 -25.31 24.62 -14.54
C TYR A 73 -26.48 24.25 -15.46
N SER A 74 -27.42 23.43 -15.00
CA SER A 74 -28.59 22.99 -15.77
C SER A 74 -29.90 23.70 -15.36
N LEU A 75 -29.81 24.83 -14.63
CA LEU A 75 -30.94 25.70 -14.26
C LEU A 75 -30.90 27.01 -15.05
#